data_AF-T0TIT5-F1
#
_entry.id   AF-T0TIT5-F1
#
_cell.length_a   1.000
_cell.length_b   1.000
_cell.length_c   1.000
_cell.angle_alpha   90.00
_cell.angle_beta   90.00
_cell.angle_gamma   90.00
#
_symmetry.space_group_name_H-M   'P 1'
#
loop_
_entity.id
_entity.type
_entity.pdbx_description
1 polymer ?
#
loop_
_entity_poly.entity_id
_entity_poly.type
_entity_poly.pdbx_seq_one_letter_code
_entity_poly.pdbx_strand_id
1 'polypeptide(L)' 'MTTNKNFDFAKLRAEHFGQWLDEAFQTMLDFSLENKFDCYPPEDHRELESVLEFLTIVTDMWMNGQIMVSSQERGVNEKK' A
#
# COMPACT_ATOMS: atom_id res chain seq x y z
N MET A 1 -8.74 34.77 -6.94
CA MET A 1 -8.65 34.07 -5.65
C MET A 1 -8.45 32.60 -5.95
N THR A 2 -7.22 32.10 -5.78
CA THR A 2 -6.91 30.67 -5.90
C THR A 2 -7.56 29.96 -4.71
N THR A 3 -8.69 29.29 -4.93
CA THR A 3 -9.23 28.33 -3.97
C THR A 3 -8.18 27.28 -3.71
N ASN A 4 -7.50 27.40 -2.57
CA ASN A 4 -6.56 26.42 -2.07
C ASN A 4 -7.40 25.17 -1.76
N LYS A 5 -7.56 24.29 -2.76
CA LYS A 5 -8.16 22.98 -2.57
C LYS A 5 -7.20 22.24 -1.66
N ASN A 6 -7.45 22.28 -0.35
CA ASN A 6 -6.85 21.33 0.57
C ASN A 6 -7.13 19.94 -0.01
N PHE A 7 -6.09 19.32 -0.55
CA PHE A 7 -6.21 18.02 -1.18
C PHE A 7 -6.40 17.01 -0.07
N ASP A 8 -7.59 16.43 -0.01
CA ASP A 8 -7.94 15.45 1.01
C ASP A 8 -7.24 14.11 0.70
N PHE A 9 -6.03 13.95 1.22
CA PHE A 9 -5.23 12.75 1.07
C PHE A 9 -5.86 11.53 1.75
N ALA A 10 -6.70 11.72 2.78
CA ALA A 10 -7.39 10.60 3.41
C ALA A 10 -8.50 10.08 2.50
N LYS A 11 -9.26 10.98 1.87
CA LYS A 11 -10.25 10.63 0.85
C LYS A 11 -9.62 9.96 -0.36
N LEU A 12 -8.54 10.53 -0.92
CA LEU A 12 -7.86 9.91 -2.06
C LEU A 12 -7.36 8.50 -1.73
N ARG A 13 -6.74 8.32 -0.55
CA ARG A 13 -6.31 6.99 -0.09
C ARG A 13 -7.47 6.02 0.00
N ALA A 14 -8.59 6.41 0.59
CA ALA A 14 -9.75 5.54 0.71
C ALA A 14 -10.36 5.16 -0.65
N GLU A 15 -10.43 6.11 -1.58
CA GLU A 15 -10.97 5.89 -2.93
C GLU A 15 -10.08 4.99 -3.79
N HIS A 16 -8.75 5.05 -3.62
CA HIS A 16 -7.79 4.34 -4.48
C HIS A 16 -7.05 3.19 -3.79
N PHE A 17 -7.30 2.91 -2.51
CA PHE A 17 -6.51 1.94 -1.73
C PHE A 17 -6.37 0.59 -2.42
N GLY A 18 -7.48 -0.02 -2.84
CA GLY A 18 -7.47 -1.33 -3.47
C GLY A 18 -6.68 -1.34 -4.79
N GLN A 19 -6.80 -0.28 -5.59
CA GLN A 19 -6.05 -0.14 -6.83
C GLN A 19 -4.55 -0.03 -6.58
N TRP A 20 -4.13 0.82 -5.64
CA TRP A 20 -2.71 0.98 -5.32
C TRP A 20 -2.10 -0.26 -4.66
N LEU A 21 -2.90 -0.99 -3.87
CA LEU A 21 -2.49 -2.26 -3.30
C LEU A 21 -2.25 -3.29 -4.40
N ASP A 22 -3.18 -3.42 -5.35
CA ASP A 22 -3.03 -4.32 -6.50
C ASP A 22 -1.83 -3.93 -7.37
N GLU A 23 -1.68 -2.65 -7.72
CA GLU A 23 -0.53 -2.15 -8.50
C GLU A 23 0.81 -2.45 -7.80
N ALA A 24 0.91 -2.20 -6.50
CA ALA A 24 2.12 -2.49 -5.73
C ALA A 24 2.42 -3.99 -5.65
N PHE A 25 1.39 -4.81 -5.42
CA PHE A 25 1.51 -6.25 -5.36
C PHE A 25 1.96 -6.83 -6.70
N GLN A 26 1.30 -6.47 -7.81
CA GLN A 26 1.68 -6.93 -9.14
C GLN A 26 3.10 -6.50 -9.51
N THR A 27 3.49 -5.26 -9.20
CA THR A 27 4.86 -4.79 -9.46
C THR A 27 5.91 -5.66 -8.76
N MET A 28 5.70 -5.96 -7.47
CA MET A 28 6.64 -6.79 -6.71
C MET A 28 6.62 -8.26 -7.16
N LEU A 29 5.45 -8.78 -7.53
CA LEU A 29 5.29 -10.13 -8.06
C LEU A 29 6.03 -10.28 -9.40
N ASP A 30 5.84 -9.34 -10.33
CA ASP A 30 6.55 -9.33 -11.62
C ASP A 30 8.07 -9.25 -11.42
N PHE A 31 8.53 -8.44 -10.45
CA PHE A 31 9.95 -8.39 -10.10
C PHE A 31 10.50 -9.73 -9.62
N SER A 32 9.76 -10.44 -8.76
CA SER A 32 10.14 -11.78 -8.29
C SER A 32 10.14 -12.78 -9.44
N LEU A 33 9.08 -12.82 -10.26
CA LEU A 33 8.95 -13.76 -11.39
C LEU A 33 10.00 -13.55 -12.48
N GLU A 34 10.42 -12.30 -12.71
CA GLU A 34 11.49 -11.96 -13.65
C GLU A 34 12.91 -12.11 -13.03
N ASN A 35 13.04 -12.61 -11.80
CA ASN A 35 14.28 -12.70 -11.04
C ASN A 35 15.02 -11.36 -10.91
N LYS A 36 14.29 -10.23 -10.90
CA LYS A 36 14.89 -8.90 -10.76
C LYS A 36 15.52 -8.68 -9.39
N PHE A 37 15.12 -9.44 -8.38
CA PHE A 37 15.73 -9.39 -7.05
C PHE A 37 17.17 -9.92 -7.03
N ASP A 38 17.56 -10.78 -7.97
CA ASP A 38 18.93 -11.30 -8.08
C ASP A 38 19.96 -10.22 -8.44
N CYS A 39 19.52 -9.06 -8.92
CA CYS A 39 20.38 -7.90 -9.16
C CYS A 39 20.81 -7.18 -7.88
N TYR A 40 20.21 -7.53 -6.73
CA TYR A 40 20.48 -6.89 -5.45
C TYR A 40 21.38 -7.77 -4.56
N PRO A 41 22.14 -7.16 -3.63
CA PRO A 41 22.86 -7.90 -2.61
C PRO A 41 21.93 -8.83 -1.80
N PRO A 42 22.46 -9.91 -1.20
CA PRO A 42 21.63 -10.88 -0.48
C PRO A 42 20.78 -10.29 0.65
N GLU A 43 21.22 -9.22 1.30
CA GLU A 43 20.45 -8.54 2.36
C GLU A 43 19.23 -7.84 1.75
N ASP A 44 19.45 -6.96 0.77
CA ASP A 44 18.40 -6.23 0.05
C ASP A 44 17.40 -7.19 -0.65
N HIS A 45 17.88 -8.29 -1.24
CA HIS A 45 17.02 -9.32 -1.83
C HIS A 45 16.04 -9.86 -0.78
N ARG A 46 16.54 -10.26 0.39
CA ARG A 46 15.69 -10.79 1.47
C ARG A 46 14.68 -9.75 1.97
N GLU A 47 15.04 -8.47 1.98
CA GLU A 47 14.10 -7.40 2.31
C GLU A 47 13.00 -7.26 1.25
N LEU A 48 13.33 -7.34 -0.04
CA LEU A 48 12.36 -7.27 -1.14
C LEU A 48 11.38 -8.46 -1.13
N GLU A 49 11.87 -9.67 -0.85
CA GLU A 49 11.04 -10.86 -0.67
C GLU A 49 10.08 -10.70 0.52
N SER A 50 10.56 -10.18 1.65
CA SER A 50 9.73 -9.88 2.82
C SER A 50 8.63 -8.85 2.51
N VAL A 51 8.93 -7.84 1.69
CA VAL A 51 7.93 -6.87 1.23
C VAL A 51 6.87 -7.54 0.34
N LEU A 52 7.27 -8.41 -0.58
CA LEU A 52 6.32 -9.17 -1.41
C LEU A 52 5.44 -10.10 -0.57
N GLU A 53 6.00 -10.80 0.42
CA GLU A 53 5.25 -11.62 1.37
C GLU A 53 4.22 -10.76 2.11
N PHE A 54 4.62 -9.60 2.63
CA PHE A 54 3.71 -8.69 3.31
C PHE A 54 2.59 -8.18 2.40
N LEU A 55 2.90 -7.79 1.16
CA LEU A 55 1.90 -7.36 0.18
C LEU A 55 0.91 -8.49 -0.16
N THR A 56 1.38 -9.74 -0.21
CA THR A 56 0.52 -10.92 -0.40
C THR A 56 -0.50 -11.03 0.74
N ILE A 57 -0.02 -10.93 1.99
CA ILE A 57 -0.89 -10.98 3.18
C ILE A 57 -1.91 -9.84 3.16
N VAL A 58 -1.47 -8.60 2.94
CA VAL A 58 -2.36 -7.42 2.94
C VAL A 58 -3.40 -7.51 1.81
N THR A 59 -3.00 -8.00 0.64
CA THR A 59 -3.92 -8.22 -0.49
C THR A 59 -4.97 -9.26 -0.16
N ASP A 60 -4.59 -10.40 0.41
CA ASP A 60 -5.55 -11.41 0.87
C ASP A 60 -6.51 -10.84 1.92
N MET A 61 -5.99 -10.13 2.93
CA MET A 61 -6.82 -9.49 3.95
C MET A 61 -7.80 -8.47 3.34
N TRP A 62 -7.36 -7.68 2.35
CA TRP A 62 -8.22 -6.74 1.63
C TRP A 62 -9.32 -7.46 0.84
N MET A 63 -8.97 -8.49 0.07
CA MET A 63 -9.92 -9.27 -0.72
C MET A 63 -10.94 -10.02 0.16
N ASN A 64 -10.53 -10.42 1.36
CA ASN A 64 -11.38 -11.04 2.38
C ASN A 64 -12.17 -10.02 3.22
N GLY A 65 -12.09 -8.71 2.91
CA GLY A 65 -12.82 -7.65 3.60
C GLY A 65 -12.38 -7.40 5.05
N GLN A 66 -11.18 -7.85 5.41
CA GLN A 66 -10.60 -7.68 6.76
C GLN A 66 -9.96 -6.30 6.96
N ILE A 67 -9.67 -5.60 5.87
CA ILE A 67 -9.16 -4.23 5.87
C ILE A 67 -10.29 -3.28 5.48
N MET A 68 -10.61 -2.33 6.36
CA MET A 68 -11.56 -1.26 6.09
C MET A 68 -10.82 0.07 6.06
N VAL A 69 -10.90 0.80 4.95
CA VAL A 69 -10.25 2.10 4.78
C VAL A 69 -11.30 3.20 4.86
N SER A 70 -11.10 4.17 5.73
CA SER A 70 -11.97 5.34 5.84
C SER A 70 -11.27 6.58 5.30
N SER A 71 -12.06 7.49 4.73
CA SER A 71 -11.60 8.83 4.34
C SER A 71 -11.47 9.77 5.53
N GLN A 72 -11.68 9.27 6.76
CA GLN A 72 -11.53 10.08 7.95
C GLN A 72 -10.03 10.22 8.24
N GLU A 73 -9.53 11.45 8.11
CA GLU A 73 -8.24 11.81 8.70
C GLU A 73 -8.26 11.35 10.15
N ARG A 74 -7.20 10.66 10.63
CA ARG A 74 -7.14 10.23 12.03
C ARG A 74 -7.46 11.45 12.89
N GLY A 75 -8.62 11.45 13.53
CA GLY A 75 -9.00 12.51 14.43
C GLY A 75 -7.87 12.63 15.44
N VAL A 76 -7.25 13.81 15.51
CA VAL A 76 -6.56 14.24 16.71
C VAL A 76 -7.47 13.83 17.85
N ASN A 77 -6.99 12.92 18.69
CA ASN A 77 -7.72 12.46 19.85
C ASN A 77 -7.79 13.69 20.77
N GLU A 78 -8.77 14.57 20.54
CA GLU A 78 -9.14 15.63 21.45
C GLU A 78 -9.68 14.91 22.68
N LYS A 79 -8.76 14.71 23.62
CA LYS A 79 -9.04 14.20 24.96
C LYS A 79 -10.26 14.94 25.49
N LYS A 80 -11.36 14.22 25.66
CA LYS A 80 -12.54 14.72 26.36
C LYS A 80 -12.37 14.52 27.86
#